data_AF-A0A2T5BSY2-F1
#
_entry.id   AF-A0A2T5BSY2-F1
#
_cell.length_a   1.000
_cell.length_b   1.000
_cell.length_c   1.000
_cell.angle_alpha   90.00
_cell.angle_beta   90.00
_cell.angle_gamma   90.00
#
_symmetry.space_group_name_H-M   'P 1'
#
loop_
_entity.id
_entity.type
_entity.pdbx_description
1 polymer ?
#
loop_
_entity_poly.entity_id
_entity_poly.type
_entity_poly.pdbx_seq_one_letter_code
_entity_poly.pdbx_strand_id
1 'polypeptide(L)'
;MKRLMKWTFLLSVVFLLTACDWDDDGYSLNNYWVDFGLVQAGENGEDFRIAVDPGYAIIPINLHEINLEKYKNDVRVIVNYTIVGDRTVGEESEYYARINLLRTVLYKEPIDITPEVEDSIGNDPIDVKDVWTTKQMLNFELHYWGANQVHYINLVKQPGEITAEDLPLELELRHNANGDQNAYRMSAFVTFDLSQLQVEGRDSVNYIVRSTDYDGAEYTYEGVYKY
;
A
#
# COMPACT_ATOMS: atom_id res chain seq x y z
N MET A 1 71.82 -26.72 52.80
CA MET A 1 72.54 -25.77 51.94
C MET A 1 71.58 -25.24 50.88
N LYS A 2 71.40 -23.91 50.87
CA LYS A 2 70.94 -22.97 49.82
C LYS A 2 70.46 -23.62 48.50
N ARG A 3 69.26 -23.31 47.99
CA ARG A 3 68.93 -22.00 47.39
C ARG A 3 67.43 -21.65 47.47
N LEU A 4 67.18 -20.37 47.77
CA LEU A 4 65.91 -19.64 47.74
C LEU A 4 65.55 -19.11 46.33
N MET A 5 64.26 -18.77 46.18
CA MET A 5 63.67 -17.70 45.35
C MET A 5 63.48 -18.04 43.85
N LYS A 6 62.35 -17.76 43.17
CA LYS A 6 61.42 -16.61 43.21
C LYS A 6 59.99 -16.97 42.78
N TRP A 7 59.02 -16.21 43.29
CA TRP A 7 57.62 -16.15 42.86
C TRP A 7 57.47 -15.61 41.43
N THR A 8 56.50 -16.14 40.67
CA THR A 8 55.76 -15.36 39.67
C THR A 8 54.32 -15.86 39.58
N PHE A 9 53.40 -15.02 40.04
CA PHE A 9 51.99 -15.08 39.72
C PHE A 9 51.84 -14.80 38.21
N LEU A 10 51.24 -15.72 37.44
CA LEU A 10 50.80 -15.42 36.08
C LEU A 10 49.29 -15.68 36.00
N LEU A 11 48.56 -14.64 36.39
CA LEU A 11 47.20 -14.34 35.97
C LEU A 11 47.30 -13.68 34.59
N SER A 12 46.90 -14.37 33.52
CA SER A 12 46.64 -13.79 32.20
C SER A 12 45.97 -14.88 31.33
N VAL A 13 44.64 -14.90 31.22
CA VAL A 13 43.85 -14.18 30.20
C VAL A 13 44.16 -14.70 28.80
N VAL A 14 43.18 -15.43 28.22
CA VAL A 14 42.53 -15.25 26.90
C VAL A 14 41.34 -16.22 26.96
N PHE A 15 40.20 -15.87 27.57
CA PHE A 15 39.07 -15.18 26.93
C PHE A 15 38.88 -15.50 25.44
N LEU A 16 37.76 -16.17 25.16
CA LEU A 16 36.95 -16.00 23.95
C LEU A 16 37.54 -16.55 22.64
N LEU A 17 37.36 -17.86 22.43
CA LEU A 17 37.06 -18.37 21.10
C LEU A 17 35.78 -19.23 21.17
N THR A 18 34.73 -18.70 21.82
CA THR A 18 33.40 -18.93 21.27
C THR A 18 33.34 -18.04 20.05
N ALA A 19 33.64 -18.59 18.88
CA ALA A 19 33.23 -17.95 17.63
C ALA A 19 31.70 -17.88 17.71
N CYS A 20 31.20 -16.70 18.13
CA CYS A 20 29.79 -16.36 18.06
C CYS A 20 29.38 -16.32 16.59
N ASP A 21 28.21 -16.89 16.36
CA ASP A 21 27.32 -16.72 15.22
C ASP A 21 27.95 -16.48 13.86
N TRP A 22 27.84 -17.52 13.03
CA TRP A 22 27.49 -17.33 11.63
C TRP A 22 26.04 -16.85 11.56
N ASP A 23 25.80 -15.64 12.07
CA ASP A 23 24.59 -14.89 11.82
C ASP A 23 24.62 -14.57 10.33
N ASP A 24 23.89 -15.38 9.57
CA ASP A 24 23.48 -15.14 8.19
C ASP A 24 22.45 -14.00 8.16
N ASP A 25 22.74 -12.93 8.89
CA ASP A 25 21.90 -11.72 9.07
C ASP A 25 22.09 -10.75 7.88
N GLY A 26 22.74 -11.22 6.81
CA GLY A 26 22.97 -10.45 5.62
C GLY A 26 21.72 -10.35 4.76
N TYR A 27 21.39 -9.15 4.31
CA TYR A 27 20.39 -8.98 3.26
C TYR A 27 20.82 -9.71 1.98
N SER A 28 20.07 -10.76 1.63
CA SER A 28 20.29 -11.49 0.39
C SER A 28 19.75 -10.73 -0.81
N LEU A 29 20.59 -10.49 -1.81
CA LEU A 29 20.19 -9.89 -3.08
C LEU A 29 19.23 -10.77 -3.91
N ASN A 30 19.04 -12.03 -3.50
CA ASN A 30 18.08 -12.94 -4.13
C ASN A 30 16.66 -12.81 -3.55
N ASN A 31 16.50 -12.09 -2.44
CA ASN A 31 15.20 -11.85 -1.84
C ASN A 31 14.56 -10.58 -2.42
N TYR A 32 13.26 -10.61 -2.63
CA TYR A 32 12.48 -9.44 -3.01
C TYR A 32 11.11 -9.49 -2.35
N TRP A 33 10.53 -8.31 -2.19
CA TRP A 33 9.21 -8.09 -1.62
C TRP A 33 8.38 -7.26 -2.58
N VAL A 34 7.07 -7.41 -2.48
CA VAL A 34 6.10 -6.61 -3.25
C VAL A 34 5.04 -6.12 -2.30
N ASP A 35 4.96 -4.81 -2.15
CA ASP A 35 4.01 -4.17 -1.24
C ASP A 35 3.34 -2.97 -1.89
N PHE A 36 2.17 -2.63 -1.36
CA PHE A 36 1.57 -1.33 -1.60
C PHE A 36 2.14 -0.30 -0.62
N GLY A 37 2.18 0.96 -1.03
CA GLY A 37 2.63 2.04 -0.16
C GLY A 37 2.19 3.41 -0.64
N LEU A 38 2.42 4.41 0.21
CA LEU A 38 2.27 5.82 -0.12
C LEU A 38 3.65 6.45 -0.22
N VAL A 39 3.86 7.22 -1.29
CA VAL A 39 5.07 8.02 -1.45
C VAL A 39 5.06 9.16 -0.45
N GLN A 40 6.16 9.31 0.28
CA GLN A 40 6.44 10.46 1.13
C GLN A 40 7.65 11.17 0.53
N ALA A 41 7.43 12.37 -0.01
CA ALA A 41 8.48 13.11 -0.69
C ALA A 41 8.28 14.61 -0.48
N GLY A 42 9.36 15.30 -0.12
CA GLY A 42 9.43 16.75 -0.10
C GLY A 42 9.44 17.36 -1.51
N GLU A 43 9.59 18.68 -1.58
CA GLU A 43 9.71 19.37 -2.87
C GLU A 43 10.88 18.81 -3.68
N ASN A 44 10.66 18.57 -4.97
CA ASN A 44 11.66 18.00 -5.90
C ASN A 44 12.22 16.62 -5.50
N GLY A 45 11.56 15.87 -4.61
CA GLY A 45 11.98 14.53 -4.22
C GLY A 45 13.01 14.49 -3.09
N GLU A 46 13.19 15.59 -2.35
CA GLU A 46 13.88 15.56 -1.06
C GLU A 46 13.19 14.57 -0.11
N ASP A 47 13.96 13.90 0.74
CA ASP A 47 13.46 12.91 1.72
C ASP A 47 12.55 11.82 1.13
N PHE A 48 12.76 11.46 -0.15
CA PHE A 48 11.94 10.45 -0.81
C PHE A 48 12.02 9.10 -0.09
N ARG A 49 10.87 8.66 0.41
CA ARG A 49 10.65 7.33 0.97
C ARG A 49 9.26 6.83 0.62
N ILE A 50 9.06 5.52 0.76
CA ILE A 50 7.76 4.87 0.54
C ILE A 50 7.33 4.27 1.86
N ALA A 51 6.24 4.80 2.44
CA ALA A 51 5.61 4.19 3.61
C ALA A 51 4.74 3.03 3.13
N VAL A 52 5.19 1.80 3.34
CA VAL A 52 4.49 0.61 2.88
C VAL A 52 3.42 0.16 3.87
N ASP A 53 2.40 -0.52 3.34
CA ASP A 53 1.24 -1.00 4.07
C ASP A 53 1.56 -1.83 5.33
N PRO A 54 2.59 -2.70 5.33
CA PRO A 54 3.02 -3.41 6.53
C PRO A 54 3.48 -2.53 7.69
N GLY A 55 3.69 -1.23 7.49
CA GLY A 55 3.90 -0.26 8.58
C GLY A 55 5.34 0.23 8.78
N TYR A 56 6.24 0.00 7.81
CA TYR A 56 7.59 0.56 7.80
C TYR A 56 7.82 1.44 6.57
N ALA A 57 8.96 2.14 6.54
CA ALA A 57 9.35 2.97 5.40
C ALA A 57 10.52 2.36 4.64
N ILE A 58 10.51 2.55 3.32
CA ILE A 58 11.58 2.16 2.42
C ILE A 58 12.26 3.40 1.86
N ILE A 59 13.58 3.45 1.97
CA ILE A 59 14.43 4.51 1.42
C ILE A 59 15.15 3.95 0.17
N PRO A 60 14.78 4.40 -1.04
CA PRO A 60 15.42 3.93 -2.26
C PRO A 60 16.90 4.32 -2.33
N ILE A 61 17.78 3.37 -2.62
CA ILE A 61 19.21 3.66 -2.87
C ILE A 61 19.51 4.03 -4.33
N ASN A 62 18.58 3.73 -5.25
CA ASN A 62 18.69 3.96 -6.69
C ASN A 62 17.70 5.04 -7.18
N LEU A 63 17.53 6.13 -6.43
CA LEU A 63 16.63 7.25 -6.79
C LEU A 63 16.87 7.82 -8.19
N HIS A 64 18.11 7.81 -8.67
CA HIS A 64 18.47 8.27 -10.02
C HIS A 64 17.85 7.44 -11.15
N GLU A 65 17.39 6.22 -10.88
CA GLU A 65 16.68 5.36 -11.83
C GLU A 65 15.15 5.62 -11.81
N ILE A 66 14.66 6.47 -10.89
CA ILE A 66 13.24 6.74 -10.68
C ILE A 66 12.89 8.12 -11.24
N ASN A 67 11.83 8.19 -12.05
CA ASN A 67 11.26 9.48 -12.47
C ASN A 67 10.45 10.11 -11.33
N LEU A 68 11.10 10.93 -10.50
CA LEU A 68 10.50 11.55 -9.30
C LEU A 68 9.31 12.46 -9.62
N GLU A 69 9.20 13.02 -10.83
CA GLU A 69 8.05 13.85 -11.22
C GLU A 69 6.72 13.10 -11.19
N LYS A 70 6.76 11.76 -11.38
CA LYS A 70 5.60 10.88 -11.35
C LYS A 70 5.20 10.47 -9.92
N TYR A 71 6.13 10.53 -8.97
CA TYR A 71 5.98 10.00 -7.62
C TYR A 71 6.09 11.15 -6.61
N LYS A 72 5.07 12.00 -6.60
CA LYS A 72 4.93 13.09 -5.63
C LYS A 72 4.38 12.55 -4.30
N ASN A 73 4.34 13.40 -3.28
CA ASN A 73 3.72 13.06 -2.00
C ASN A 73 2.29 12.50 -2.18
N ASP A 74 1.95 11.51 -1.36
CA ASP A 74 0.66 10.81 -1.32
C ASP A 74 0.28 10.04 -2.59
N VAL A 75 1.20 9.89 -3.54
CA VAL A 75 0.99 8.96 -4.66
C VAL A 75 1.00 7.54 -4.14
N ARG A 76 -0.12 6.82 -4.32
CA ARG A 76 -0.23 5.39 -4.05
C ARG A 76 0.57 4.60 -5.07
N VAL A 77 1.34 3.63 -4.59
CA VAL A 77 2.21 2.80 -5.42
C VAL A 77 2.12 1.33 -5.04
N ILE A 78 2.43 0.47 -6.01
CA ILE A 78 2.92 -0.87 -5.78
C ILE A 78 4.41 -0.90 -6.10
N VAL A 79 5.19 -1.44 -5.18
CA VAL A 79 6.65 -1.42 -5.22
C VAL A 79 7.19 -2.85 -5.10
N ASN A 80 8.06 -3.24 -6.03
CA ASN A 80 8.92 -4.41 -5.89
C ASN A 80 10.31 -3.93 -5.50
N TYR A 81 10.87 -4.45 -4.41
CA TYR A 81 12.14 -3.99 -3.87
C TYR A 81 12.93 -5.12 -3.22
N THR A 82 14.24 -4.89 -3.12
CA THR A 82 15.20 -5.76 -2.43
C THR A 82 15.86 -4.94 -1.34
N ILE A 83 15.65 -5.33 -0.09
CA ILE A 83 16.27 -4.70 1.06
C ILE A 83 17.79 -4.96 1.00
N VAL A 84 18.58 -3.94 1.30
CA VAL A 84 20.06 -3.99 1.31
C VAL A 84 20.65 -3.48 2.61
N GLY A 85 19.83 -2.91 3.48
CA GLY A 85 20.21 -2.37 4.77
C GLY A 85 18.98 -1.89 5.53
N ASP A 86 19.17 -1.60 6.80
CA ASP A 86 18.15 -1.01 7.66
C ASP A 86 18.75 0.02 8.60
N ARG A 87 17.87 0.83 9.17
CA ARG A 87 18.15 1.66 10.33
C ARG A 87 16.90 1.76 11.19
N THR A 88 17.10 2.00 12.47
CA THR A 88 16.02 2.35 13.39
C THR A 88 16.05 3.85 13.66
N VAL A 89 14.93 4.53 13.44
CA VAL A 89 14.76 5.96 13.75
C VAL A 89 13.66 6.07 14.82
N GLY A 90 14.07 6.25 16.07
CA GLY A 90 13.13 6.20 17.20
C GLY A 90 12.55 4.79 17.39
N GLU A 91 11.24 4.66 17.27
CA GLU A 91 10.52 3.37 17.32
C GLU A 91 10.20 2.81 15.92
N GLU A 92 10.50 3.55 14.85
CA GLU A 92 10.20 3.16 13.48
C GLU A 92 11.38 2.43 12.83
N SER A 93 11.08 1.36 12.10
CA SER A 93 12.04 0.66 11.25
C SER A 93 12.02 1.25 9.85
N GLU A 94 13.19 1.62 9.33
CA GLU A 94 13.36 2.08 7.96
C GLU A 94 14.35 1.16 7.24
N TYR A 95 14.04 0.84 5.99
CA TYR A 95 14.84 -0.08 5.18
C TYR A 95 15.44 0.65 3.98
N TYR A 96 16.76 0.55 3.82
CA TYR A 96 17.42 0.90 2.58
C TYR A 96 17.16 -0.22 1.57
N ALA A 97 16.59 0.11 0.42
CA ALA A 97 16.27 -0.90 -0.59
C ALA A 97 16.61 -0.44 -2.00
N ARG A 98 16.99 -1.41 -2.85
CA ARG A 98 16.98 -1.24 -4.29
C ARG A 98 15.54 -1.41 -4.78
N ILE A 99 15.04 -0.44 -5.52
CA ILE A 99 13.73 -0.52 -6.17
C ILE A 99 13.89 -1.25 -7.50
N ASN A 100 13.19 -2.37 -7.65
CA ASN A 100 13.19 -3.22 -8.83
C ASN A 100 12.06 -2.83 -9.80
N LEU A 101 10.90 -2.48 -9.25
CA LEU A 101 9.73 -2.00 -9.99
C LEU A 101 8.98 -1.00 -9.12
N LEU A 102 8.56 0.11 -9.73
CA LEU A 102 7.63 1.05 -9.10
C LEU A 102 6.52 1.38 -10.10
N ARG A 103 5.27 1.26 -9.65
CA ARG A 103 4.08 1.58 -10.43
C ARG A 103 3.08 2.33 -9.56
N THR A 104 2.43 3.32 -10.15
CA THR A 104 1.34 4.05 -9.52
C THR A 104 0.08 3.19 -9.49
N VAL A 105 -0.68 3.30 -8.42
CA VAL A 105 -2.00 2.70 -8.22
C VAL A 105 -3.02 3.84 -8.18
N LEU A 106 -4.19 3.64 -8.79
CA LEU A 106 -5.24 4.66 -8.74
C LEU A 106 -5.61 4.92 -7.27
N TYR A 107 -5.56 6.18 -6.84
CA TYR A 107 -5.92 6.58 -5.48
C TYR A 107 -6.86 7.77 -5.50
N LYS A 108 -8.07 7.58 -4.98
CA LYS A 108 -9.18 8.54 -5.08
C LYS A 108 -10.02 8.49 -3.82
N GLU A 109 -10.79 9.55 -3.57
CA GLU A 109 -11.84 9.53 -2.56
C GLU A 109 -13.15 9.00 -3.19
N PRO A 110 -14.08 8.46 -2.37
CA PRO A 110 -15.47 8.28 -2.79
C PRO A 110 -16.08 9.60 -3.26
N ILE A 111 -16.91 9.56 -4.30
CA ILE A 111 -17.57 10.75 -4.85
C ILE A 111 -19.09 10.66 -4.73
N ASP A 112 -19.75 11.81 -4.70
CA ASP A 112 -21.21 11.88 -4.74
C ASP A 112 -21.71 11.51 -6.13
N ILE A 113 -22.66 10.58 -6.20
CA ILE A 113 -23.41 10.32 -7.43
C ILE A 113 -24.52 11.36 -7.57
N THR A 114 -24.49 12.13 -8.65
CA THR A 114 -25.54 13.10 -8.99
C THR A 114 -26.06 12.83 -10.39
N PRO A 115 -27.30 13.27 -10.72
CA PRO A 115 -27.87 13.07 -12.06
C PRO A 115 -27.00 13.63 -13.19
N GLU A 116 -26.21 14.68 -12.92
CA GLU A 116 -25.34 15.31 -13.91
C GLU A 116 -24.09 14.50 -14.25
N VAL A 117 -23.60 13.66 -13.33
CA VAL A 117 -22.35 12.89 -13.49
C VAL A 117 -22.57 11.39 -13.66
N GLU A 118 -23.78 10.89 -13.36
CA GLU A 118 -24.12 9.47 -13.38
C GLU A 118 -23.76 8.78 -14.69
N ASP A 119 -24.12 9.37 -15.84
CA ASP A 119 -23.77 8.83 -17.17
C ASP A 119 -22.25 8.76 -17.40
N SER A 120 -21.50 9.74 -16.88
CA SER A 120 -20.04 9.78 -17.02
C SER A 120 -19.31 8.82 -16.07
N ILE A 121 -19.91 8.55 -14.91
CA ILE A 121 -19.42 7.57 -13.94
C ILE A 121 -19.62 6.15 -14.48
N GLY A 122 -20.71 5.93 -15.23
CA GLY A 122 -21.06 4.65 -15.85
C GLY A 122 -21.44 3.56 -14.85
N ASN A 123 -21.80 2.40 -15.39
CA ASN A 123 -22.06 1.18 -14.62
C ASN A 123 -21.78 -0.08 -15.47
N ASP A 124 -20.72 -0.03 -16.28
CA ASP A 124 -20.25 -1.19 -17.03
C ASP A 124 -19.80 -2.30 -16.09
N PRO A 125 -19.97 -3.58 -16.46
CA PRO A 125 -19.58 -4.69 -15.62
C PRO A 125 -18.10 -4.67 -15.21
N ILE A 126 -17.82 -5.14 -14.00
CA ILE A 126 -16.46 -5.30 -13.48
C ILE A 126 -16.40 -6.45 -12.47
N ASP A 127 -15.37 -7.28 -12.58
CA ASP A 127 -15.21 -8.43 -11.70
C ASP A 127 -14.26 -8.06 -10.56
N VAL A 128 -14.75 -8.11 -9.33
CA VAL A 128 -13.94 -7.93 -8.13
C VAL A 128 -13.24 -9.24 -7.81
N LYS A 129 -11.91 -9.25 -7.94
CA LYS A 129 -11.09 -10.44 -7.67
C LYS A 129 -10.73 -10.55 -6.19
N ASP A 130 -10.37 -9.43 -5.58
CA ASP A 130 -10.07 -9.33 -4.16
C ASP A 130 -10.36 -7.92 -3.65
N VAL A 131 -10.63 -7.80 -2.36
CA VAL A 131 -10.87 -6.52 -1.67
C VAL A 131 -10.31 -6.61 -0.26
N TRP A 132 -9.58 -5.58 0.16
CA TRP A 132 -9.02 -5.53 1.51
C TRP A 132 -8.85 -4.09 1.99
N THR A 133 -8.83 -3.92 3.30
CA THR A 133 -8.65 -2.61 3.94
C THR A 133 -7.29 -2.54 4.60
N THR A 134 -6.55 -1.46 4.35
CA THR A 134 -5.33 -1.10 5.08
C THR A 134 -5.48 0.30 5.64
N LYS A 135 -5.54 0.46 6.97
CA LYS A 135 -5.80 1.75 7.62
C LYS A 135 -7.11 2.37 7.08
N GLN A 136 -7.07 3.57 6.51
CA GLN A 136 -8.21 4.25 5.89
C GLN A 136 -8.46 3.85 4.43
N MET A 137 -7.60 3.01 3.84
CA MET A 137 -7.62 2.72 2.41
C MET A 137 -8.38 1.43 2.12
N LEU A 138 -9.38 1.50 1.25
CA LEU A 138 -10.05 0.34 0.67
C LEU A 138 -9.44 0.00 -0.68
N ASN A 139 -8.81 -1.17 -0.79
CA ASN A 139 -8.09 -1.60 -1.98
C ASN A 139 -8.89 -2.69 -2.70
N PHE A 140 -8.81 -2.69 -4.03
CA PHE A 140 -9.40 -3.71 -4.87
C PHE A 140 -8.39 -4.25 -5.87
N GLU A 141 -8.43 -5.56 -6.09
CA GLU A 141 -7.95 -6.19 -7.32
C GLU A 141 -9.16 -6.40 -8.24
N LEU A 142 -9.11 -5.82 -9.43
CA LEU A 142 -10.21 -5.79 -10.38
C LEU A 142 -9.81 -6.46 -11.68
N HIS A 143 -10.78 -7.14 -12.30
CA HIS A 143 -10.68 -7.67 -13.63
C HIS A 143 -11.79 -7.13 -14.53
N TYR A 144 -11.44 -6.73 -15.73
CA TYR A 144 -12.38 -6.20 -16.71
C TYR A 144 -11.89 -6.49 -18.13
N TRP A 145 -12.76 -6.32 -19.10
CA TRP A 145 -12.42 -6.40 -20.51
C TRP A 145 -12.16 -5.00 -21.06
N GLY A 146 -11.17 -4.87 -21.94
CA GLY A 146 -10.83 -3.61 -22.60
C GLY A 146 -9.91 -3.81 -23.79
N ALA A 147 -9.57 -2.71 -24.46
CA ALA A 147 -8.64 -2.67 -25.58
C ALA A 147 -7.77 -1.41 -25.56
N ASN A 148 -8.27 -0.27 -26.06
CA ASN A 148 -7.45 0.92 -26.29
C ASN A 148 -8.07 2.22 -25.78
N GLN A 149 -9.16 2.15 -25.03
CA GLN A 149 -9.72 3.32 -24.34
C GLN A 149 -9.25 3.37 -22.90
N VAL A 150 -9.33 4.57 -22.31
CA VAL A 150 -9.12 4.75 -20.88
C VAL A 150 -10.42 4.38 -20.18
N HIS A 151 -10.36 3.55 -19.16
CA HIS A 151 -11.51 3.20 -18.33
C HIS A 151 -11.57 4.11 -17.10
N TYR A 152 -12.77 4.44 -16.63
CA TYR A 152 -12.96 5.16 -15.37
C TYR A 152 -13.49 4.22 -14.30
N ILE A 153 -12.86 4.27 -13.13
CA ILE A 153 -13.26 3.50 -11.95
C ILE A 153 -13.48 4.49 -10.80
N ASN A 154 -14.64 4.37 -10.16
CA ASN A 154 -15.07 5.25 -9.09
C ASN A 154 -15.70 4.42 -7.97
N LEU A 155 -15.55 4.88 -6.74
CA LEU A 155 -16.39 4.48 -5.63
C LEU A 155 -17.35 5.63 -5.39
N VAL A 156 -18.64 5.36 -5.38
CA VAL A 156 -19.65 6.40 -5.27
C VAL A 156 -20.53 6.20 -4.06
N LYS A 157 -21.08 7.30 -3.56
CA LYS A 157 -22.06 7.34 -2.47
C LYS A 157 -23.21 8.28 -2.84
N GLN A 158 -24.31 8.18 -2.12
CA GLN A 158 -25.40 9.15 -2.23
C GLN A 158 -24.93 10.55 -1.76
N PRO A 159 -25.42 11.63 -2.40
CA PRO A 159 -25.03 12.99 -2.07
C PRO A 159 -25.59 13.39 -0.71
N GLY A 160 -24.85 14.27 -0.02
CA GLY A 160 -25.25 14.79 1.29
C GLY A 160 -24.24 14.49 2.40
N GLU A 161 -24.50 15.10 3.55
CA GLU A 161 -23.75 14.88 4.78
C GLU A 161 -24.04 13.49 5.32
N ILE A 162 -22.99 12.80 5.78
CA ILE A 162 -23.11 11.45 6.32
C ILE A 162 -23.39 11.55 7.81
N THR A 163 -24.49 10.93 8.24
CA THR A 163 -24.91 10.89 9.64
C THR A 163 -24.95 9.47 10.17
N ALA A 164 -25.18 9.33 11.48
CA ALA A 164 -25.33 8.02 12.10
C ALA A 164 -26.56 7.23 11.60
N GLU A 165 -27.56 7.91 11.01
CA GLU A 165 -28.79 7.30 10.47
C GLU A 165 -28.55 6.64 9.11
N ASP A 166 -27.49 7.04 8.40
CA ASP A 166 -27.13 6.53 7.07
C ASP A 166 -26.34 5.20 7.14
N LEU A 167 -26.13 4.66 8.33
CA LEU A 167 -25.29 3.47 8.53
C LEU A 167 -26.10 2.16 8.43
N PRO A 168 -25.58 1.14 7.74
CA PRO A 168 -24.28 1.09 7.07
C PRO A 168 -24.26 1.94 5.78
N LEU A 169 -23.11 2.59 5.51
CA LEU A 169 -22.98 3.41 4.30
C LEU A 169 -23.07 2.54 3.06
N GLU A 170 -23.97 2.91 2.16
CA GLU A 170 -24.13 2.24 0.87
C GLU A 170 -23.20 2.89 -0.16
N LEU A 171 -22.24 2.11 -0.64
CA LEU A 171 -21.25 2.50 -1.65
C LEU A 171 -21.38 1.62 -2.89
N GLU A 172 -21.10 2.19 -4.05
CA GLU A 172 -21.09 1.45 -5.32
C GLU A 172 -19.73 1.59 -6.01
N LEU A 173 -19.10 0.46 -6.36
CA LEU A 173 -17.94 0.45 -7.24
C LEU A 173 -18.45 0.51 -8.69
N ARG A 174 -18.22 1.65 -9.33
CA ARG A 174 -18.69 1.98 -10.67
C ARG A 174 -17.55 1.98 -11.66
N HIS A 175 -17.85 1.47 -12.85
CA HIS A 175 -16.92 1.33 -13.95
C HIS A 175 -17.53 1.93 -15.22
N ASN A 176 -16.75 2.67 -15.98
CA ASN A 176 -17.08 3.15 -17.30
C ASN A 176 -15.96 2.74 -18.26
N ALA A 177 -16.28 1.83 -19.17
CA ALA A 177 -15.38 1.37 -20.20
C ALA A 177 -15.20 2.40 -21.33
N ASN A 178 -15.94 3.52 -21.31
CA ASN A 178 -15.93 4.55 -22.34
C ASN A 178 -16.18 3.98 -23.75
N GLY A 179 -17.06 2.97 -23.83
CA GLY A 179 -17.38 2.28 -25.08
C GLY A 179 -16.24 1.43 -25.65
N ASP A 180 -15.24 1.06 -24.84
CA ASP A 180 -14.15 0.21 -25.31
C ASP A 180 -14.63 -1.17 -25.75
N GLN A 181 -13.84 -1.79 -26.62
CA GLN A 181 -14.09 -3.15 -27.06
C GLN A 181 -13.64 -4.15 -25.98
N ASN A 182 -14.48 -5.15 -25.71
CA ASN A 182 -14.14 -6.29 -24.85
C ASN A 182 -13.19 -7.28 -25.54
N ALA A 183 -11.95 -6.86 -25.82
CA ALA A 183 -10.98 -7.66 -26.58
C ALA A 183 -10.02 -8.46 -25.68
N TYR A 184 -9.50 -7.83 -24.63
CA TYR A 184 -8.51 -8.41 -23.75
C TYR A 184 -8.95 -8.35 -22.30
N ARG A 185 -8.66 -9.41 -21.56
CA ARG A 185 -8.84 -9.42 -20.11
C ARG A 185 -7.71 -8.62 -19.47
N MET A 186 -8.07 -7.61 -18.70
CA MET A 186 -7.17 -6.70 -18.01
C MET A 186 -7.31 -6.84 -16.49
N SER A 187 -6.25 -6.49 -15.78
CA SER A 187 -6.22 -6.42 -14.32
C SER A 187 -5.82 -5.01 -13.87
N ALA A 188 -6.46 -4.52 -12.81
CA ALA A 188 -6.08 -3.28 -12.17
C ALA A 188 -6.11 -3.41 -10.66
N PHE A 189 -5.21 -2.66 -10.01
CA PHE A 189 -5.34 -2.34 -8.60
C PHE A 189 -5.83 -0.90 -8.47
N VAL A 190 -6.82 -0.71 -7.59
CA VAL A 190 -7.33 0.63 -7.24
C VAL A 190 -7.47 0.73 -5.73
N THR A 191 -7.27 1.94 -5.21
CA THR A 191 -7.37 2.25 -3.80
C THR A 191 -8.31 3.44 -3.62
N PHE A 192 -9.20 3.38 -2.63
CA PHE A 192 -10.05 4.48 -2.23
C PHE A 192 -9.75 4.93 -0.80
N ASP A 193 -9.60 6.22 -0.58
CA ASP A 193 -9.45 6.83 0.74
C ASP A 193 -10.81 7.02 1.41
N LEU A 194 -11.06 6.29 2.50
CA LEU A 194 -12.34 6.35 3.22
C LEU A 194 -12.39 7.50 4.24
N SER A 195 -11.35 8.35 4.34
CA SER A 195 -11.29 9.41 5.35
C SER A 195 -12.47 10.38 5.32
N GLN A 196 -13.05 10.65 4.15
CA GLN A 196 -14.23 11.51 3.99
C GLN A 196 -15.54 10.86 4.50
N LEU A 197 -15.51 9.59 4.91
CA LEU A 197 -16.69 8.86 5.38
C LEU A 197 -16.86 8.86 6.91
N GLN A 198 -15.99 9.58 7.63
CA GLN A 198 -16.07 9.68 9.09
C GLN A 198 -17.36 10.40 9.52
N VAL A 199 -17.99 9.87 10.56
CA VAL A 199 -19.17 10.45 11.21
C VAL A 199 -18.78 11.03 12.56
N GLU A 200 -19.22 12.27 12.84
CA GLU A 200 -18.96 12.95 14.11
C GLU A 200 -19.49 12.14 15.30
N GLY A 201 -18.70 12.06 16.37
CA GLY A 201 -19.08 11.33 17.59
C GLY A 201 -18.96 9.81 17.50
N ARG A 202 -18.35 9.27 16.44
CA ARG A 202 -18.05 7.84 16.26
C ARG A 202 -16.55 7.59 16.07
N ASP A 203 -16.14 6.35 16.31
CA ASP A 203 -14.79 5.81 16.09
C ASP A 203 -14.73 4.85 14.89
N SER A 204 -15.88 4.60 14.27
CA SER A 204 -16.00 3.65 13.18
C SER A 204 -17.30 3.81 12.39
N VAL A 205 -17.24 3.42 11.13
CA VAL A 205 -18.39 3.30 10.23
C VAL A 205 -18.38 1.94 9.55
N ASN A 206 -19.57 1.31 9.51
CA ASN A 206 -19.80 0.14 8.68
C ASN A 206 -20.23 0.61 7.29
N TYR A 207 -19.77 -0.08 6.26
CA TYR A 207 -20.14 0.21 4.88
C TYR A 207 -20.36 -1.09 4.09
N ILE A 208 -21.15 -0.98 3.04
CA ILE A 208 -21.41 -2.03 2.08
C ILE A 208 -20.99 -1.50 0.71
N VAL A 209 -20.17 -2.25 -0.01
CA VAL A 209 -19.81 -1.95 -1.40
C VAL A 209 -20.52 -2.93 -2.31
N ARG A 210 -21.19 -2.41 -3.35
CA ARG A 210 -21.79 -3.22 -4.42
C ARG A 210 -21.17 -2.95 -5.78
N SER A 211 -21.16 -3.97 -6.64
CA SER A 211 -20.85 -3.87 -8.06
C SER A 211 -21.56 -4.96 -8.85
N THR A 212 -21.56 -4.87 -10.18
CA THR A 212 -22.16 -5.88 -11.06
C THR A 212 -21.09 -6.50 -11.95
N ASP A 213 -21.09 -7.83 -12.04
CA ASP A 213 -20.16 -8.60 -12.87
C ASP A 213 -20.68 -8.80 -14.31
N TYR A 214 -19.88 -9.44 -15.16
CA TYR A 214 -20.24 -9.66 -16.57
C TYR A 214 -21.40 -10.65 -16.79
N ASP A 215 -21.76 -11.46 -15.79
CA ASP A 215 -22.94 -12.35 -15.82
C ASP A 215 -24.19 -11.63 -15.28
N GLY A 216 -24.06 -10.36 -14.86
CA GLY A 216 -25.13 -9.58 -14.26
C GLY A 216 -25.38 -9.92 -12.79
N ALA A 217 -24.49 -10.69 -12.16
CA ALA A 217 -24.58 -10.97 -10.74
C ALA A 217 -24.04 -9.80 -9.91
N GLU A 218 -24.70 -9.56 -8.78
CA GLU A 218 -24.26 -8.53 -7.84
C GLU A 218 -23.15 -9.09 -6.94
N TYR A 219 -22.05 -8.36 -6.89
CA TYR A 219 -21.02 -8.53 -5.88
C TYR A 219 -21.33 -7.62 -4.70
N THR A 220 -21.19 -8.15 -3.47
CA THR A 220 -21.35 -7.39 -2.22
C THR A 220 -20.16 -7.63 -1.29
N TYR A 221 -19.61 -6.56 -0.73
CA TYR A 221 -18.59 -6.60 0.33
C TYR A 221 -19.03 -5.73 1.51
N GLU A 222 -19.02 -6.31 2.71
CA GLU A 222 -19.29 -5.60 3.96
C GLU A 222 -17.95 -5.31 4.68
N GLY A 223 -17.74 -4.06 5.08
CA GLY A 223 -16.51 -3.62 5.73
C GLY A 223 -16.75 -2.69 6.91
N VAL A 224 -15.70 -2.54 7.73
CA VAL A 224 -15.67 -1.60 8.86
C VAL A 224 -14.44 -0.73 8.72
N TYR A 225 -14.64 0.59 8.64
CA TYR A 225 -13.57 1.57 8.71
C TYR A 225 -13.51 2.12 10.13
N LYS A 226 -12.37 1.94 10.80
CA LYS A 226 -12.09 2.45 12.15
C LYS A 226 -11.12 3.62 12.07
N TYR A 227 -11.36 4.67 12.84
CA TYR A 227 -10.58 5.90 12.82
C TYR A 227 -10.47 6.55 14.20
#